data_AF-A0A539E1C3-F1
#
_entry.id   AF-A0A539E1C3-F1
#
_cell.length_a   1.000
_cell.length_b   1.000
_cell.length_c   1.000
_cell.angle_alpha   90.00
_cell.angle_beta   90.00
_cell.angle_gamma   90.00
#
_symmetry.space_group_name_H-M   'P 1'
#
loop_
_entity.id
_entity.type
_entity.pdbx_description
1 polymer ?
#
loop_
_entity_poly.entity_id
_entity_poly.type
_entity_poly.pdbx_seq_one_letter_code
_entity_poly.pdbx_strand_id
1 'polypeptide(L)'
;MKTVVTEFPQEPGLCYLNHAAVAPWPKRTMQAVTQFAIENMTLGATHYPRWLTKEAQLREQLRELINAPTRDDIALLKNTSEALSVVAYGLPWQAGDNIVISDQEFPSNRIVWESLANRGVELRSVALESAATPEEALLQAIDSRTRLLSISSIQYATGVRLHLERLGDYCHTHQVLFCVDAIQSLGALPLDVQAIHADFVMADGHKWLLGPEGVALFYCSSRAREWLTLQQFGWHMVENLGDYDT
;
A
#
# COMPACT_ATOMS: atom_id res chain seq x y z
N MET A 1 -24.09 12.33 -11.53
CA MET A 1 -23.37 13.63 -11.60
C MET A 1 -23.78 14.63 -10.53
N LYS A 2 -25.08 14.97 -10.34
CA LYS A 2 -25.52 15.97 -9.33
C LYS A 2 -25.03 15.68 -7.89
N THR A 3 -24.92 14.41 -7.51
CA THR A 3 -24.47 13.95 -6.19
C THR A 3 -22.97 14.07 -5.94
N VAL A 4 -22.14 14.07 -6.98
CA VAL A 4 -20.68 14.21 -6.83
C VAL A 4 -20.34 15.66 -6.53
N VAL A 5 -20.90 16.62 -7.27
CA VAL A 5 -20.65 18.06 -7.06
C VAL A 5 -21.07 18.50 -5.64
N THR A 6 -22.15 17.93 -5.09
CA THR A 6 -22.58 18.27 -3.72
C THR A 6 -21.63 17.79 -2.64
N GLU A 7 -20.86 16.72 -2.89
CA GLU A 7 -19.87 16.18 -1.96
C GLU A 7 -18.56 17.00 -1.97
N PHE A 8 -18.27 17.72 -3.05
CA PHE A 8 -17.05 18.54 -3.18
C PHE A 8 -17.43 20.02 -3.40
N PRO A 9 -17.89 20.73 -2.35
CA PRO A 9 -18.29 22.13 -2.42
C PRO A 9 -17.06 23.05 -2.46
N GLN A 10 -16.21 22.92 -3.48
CA GLN A 10 -15.03 23.75 -3.66
C GLN A 10 -15.42 25.20 -3.96
N GLU A 11 -14.50 26.13 -3.68
CA GLU A 11 -14.71 27.56 -3.93
C GLU A 11 -15.07 27.82 -5.41
N PRO A 12 -16.05 28.70 -5.70
CA PRO A 12 -16.39 29.06 -7.07
C PRO A 12 -15.17 29.53 -7.86
N GLY A 13 -14.93 28.92 -9.02
CA GLY A 13 -13.79 29.22 -9.89
C GLY A 13 -12.51 28.41 -9.61
N LEU A 14 -12.48 27.57 -8.57
CA LEU A 14 -11.34 26.68 -8.33
C LEU A 14 -11.31 25.53 -9.36
N CYS A 15 -10.19 25.38 -10.06
CA CYS A 15 -9.89 24.23 -10.91
C CYS A 15 -8.80 23.37 -10.23
N TYR A 16 -9.22 22.35 -9.47
CA TYR A 16 -8.30 21.49 -8.73
C TYR A 16 -7.82 20.30 -9.58
N LEU A 17 -6.56 20.33 -10.02
CA LEU A 17 -5.96 19.31 -10.90
C LEU A 17 -4.79 18.57 -10.22
N ASN A 18 -4.85 18.36 -8.90
CA ASN A 18 -3.72 17.82 -8.12
C ASN A 18 -4.06 16.59 -7.24
N HIS A 19 -5.08 15.80 -7.62
CA HIS A 19 -5.50 14.60 -6.85
C HIS A 19 -4.38 13.56 -6.69
N ALA A 20 -3.47 13.48 -7.68
CA ALA A 20 -2.32 12.57 -7.66
C ALA A 20 -1.26 12.94 -6.59
N ALA A 21 -1.33 14.17 -6.04
CA ALA A 21 -0.57 14.57 -4.86
C ALA A 21 -1.40 14.38 -3.59
N VAL A 22 -2.52 15.10 -3.45
CA VAL A 22 -3.46 15.00 -2.33
C VAL A 22 -4.87 15.27 -2.87
N ALA A 23 -5.86 14.47 -2.52
CA ALA A 23 -7.23 14.73 -2.97
C ALA A 23 -7.99 15.64 -1.99
N PRO A 24 -8.90 16.51 -2.49
CA PRO A 24 -9.84 17.19 -1.63
C PRO A 24 -10.76 16.17 -0.94
N TRP A 25 -11.09 16.40 0.32
CA TRP A 25 -12.04 15.54 1.01
C TRP A 25 -13.47 15.78 0.54
N PRO A 26 -14.26 14.71 0.32
CA PRO A 26 -15.70 14.86 0.22
C PRO A 26 -16.29 15.25 1.57
N LYS A 27 -17.47 15.87 1.56
CA LYS A 27 -18.21 16.27 2.78
C LYS A 27 -18.30 15.15 3.80
N ARG A 28 -18.57 13.92 3.38
CA ARG A 28 -18.66 12.76 4.29
C ARG A 28 -17.37 12.49 5.07
N THR A 29 -16.20 12.65 4.45
CA THR A 29 -14.90 12.46 5.09
C THR A 29 -14.69 13.54 6.15
N MET A 30 -14.90 14.81 5.76
CA MET A 30 -14.83 15.94 6.69
C MET A 30 -15.79 15.78 7.87
N GLN A 31 -17.03 15.37 7.62
CA GLN A 31 -18.05 15.17 8.65
C GLN A 31 -17.67 14.04 9.61
N ALA A 32 -17.17 12.91 9.10
CA ALA A 32 -16.76 11.78 9.94
C ALA A 32 -15.61 12.15 10.88
N VAL A 33 -14.58 12.83 10.36
CA VAL A 33 -13.43 13.28 11.17
C VAL A 33 -13.87 14.33 12.19
N THR A 34 -14.70 15.29 11.79
CA THR A 34 -15.23 16.33 12.68
C THR A 34 -16.06 15.73 13.81
N GLN A 35 -16.92 14.75 13.50
CA GLN A 35 -17.73 14.06 14.49
C GLN A 35 -16.86 13.30 15.50
N PHE A 36 -15.81 12.62 15.05
CA PHE A 36 -14.85 11.97 15.94
C PHE A 36 -14.13 12.98 16.85
N ALA A 37 -13.68 14.11 16.31
CA ALA A 37 -13.01 15.15 17.09
C ALA A 37 -13.92 15.74 18.19
N ILE A 38 -15.19 16.02 17.86
CA ILE A 38 -16.20 16.48 18.82
C ILE A 38 -16.47 15.42 19.89
N GLU A 39 -16.62 14.15 19.49
CA GLU A 39 -16.82 13.04 20.42
C GLU A 39 -15.66 12.91 21.41
N ASN A 40 -14.42 12.89 20.92
CA ASN A 40 -13.24 12.77 21.78
C ASN A 40 -13.11 13.95 22.74
N MET A 41 -13.33 15.19 22.27
CA MET A 41 -13.30 16.39 23.12
C MET A 41 -14.34 16.34 24.24
N THR A 42 -15.54 15.83 23.97
CA THR A 42 -16.69 15.89 24.90
C THR A 42 -16.80 14.67 25.80
N LEU A 43 -16.38 13.49 25.34
CA LEU A 43 -16.58 12.20 26.01
C LEU A 43 -15.25 11.46 26.28
N GLY A 44 -14.11 11.98 25.84
CA GLY A 44 -12.83 11.29 25.95
C GLY A 44 -12.86 9.90 25.29
N ALA A 45 -12.22 8.91 25.93
CA ALA A 45 -12.15 7.53 25.44
C ALA A 45 -13.35 6.65 25.84
N THR A 46 -14.46 7.20 26.32
CA THR A 46 -15.63 6.41 26.77
C THR A 46 -16.24 5.53 25.68
N HIS A 47 -15.96 5.81 24.39
CA HIS A 47 -16.42 5.02 23.26
C HIS A 47 -15.32 4.19 22.57
N TYR A 48 -14.19 3.95 23.24
CA TYR A 48 -13.07 3.18 22.69
C TYR A 48 -13.46 1.83 22.04
N PRO A 49 -14.33 0.98 22.63
CA PRO A 49 -14.73 -0.28 21.97
C PRO A 49 -15.46 -0.08 20.63
N ARG A 50 -16.18 1.05 20.47
CA ARG A 50 -16.80 1.40 19.18
C ARG A 50 -15.77 1.81 18.14
N TRP A 51 -14.67 2.44 18.56
CA TRP A 51 -13.56 2.79 17.67
C TRP A 51 -12.85 1.53 17.15
N LEU A 52 -12.62 0.54 18.01
CA LEU A 52 -12.10 -0.77 17.59
C LEU A 52 -13.06 -1.48 16.61
N THR A 53 -14.37 -1.38 16.83
CA THR A 53 -15.36 -1.90 15.88
C THR A 53 -15.28 -1.17 14.53
N LYS A 54 -15.04 0.14 14.53
CA LYS A 54 -14.87 0.92 13.30
C LYS A 54 -13.60 0.52 12.54
N GLU A 55 -12.52 0.26 13.26
CA GLU A 55 -11.26 -0.27 12.69
C GLU A 55 -11.47 -1.64 12.03
N ALA A 56 -12.15 -2.57 12.71
CA ALA A 56 -12.47 -3.88 12.17
C ALA A 56 -13.36 -3.80 10.91
N GLN A 57 -14.33 -2.88 10.89
CA GLN A 57 -15.16 -2.60 9.72
C GLN A 57 -14.33 -2.07 8.55
N LEU A 58 -13.38 -1.16 8.81
CA LEU A 58 -12.49 -0.64 7.79
C LEU A 58 -11.64 -1.77 7.17
N ARG A 59 -11.08 -2.66 7.97
CA ARG A 59 -10.32 -3.82 7.46
C ARG A 59 -11.16 -4.72 6.56
N GLU A 60 -12.42 -4.96 6.90
CA GLU A 60 -13.34 -5.75 6.05
C GLU A 60 -13.67 -5.02 4.74
N GLN A 61 -13.95 -3.72 4.79
CA GLN A 61 -14.20 -2.92 3.58
C GLN A 61 -12.99 -2.86 2.65
N LEU A 62 -11.79 -2.76 3.22
CA LEU A 62 -10.53 -2.81 2.49
C LEU A 62 -10.27 -4.19 1.88
N ARG A 63 -10.60 -5.27 2.61
CA ARG A 63 -10.56 -6.64 2.08
C ARG A 63 -11.45 -6.77 0.85
N GLU A 64 -12.70 -6.33 0.94
CA GLU A 64 -13.64 -6.33 -0.19
C GLU A 64 -13.13 -5.48 -1.36
N LEU A 65 -12.63 -4.27 -1.07
CA LEU A 65 -12.18 -3.30 -2.07
C LEU A 65 -11.09 -3.86 -2.99
N ILE A 66 -10.16 -4.64 -2.45
CA ILE A 66 -9.02 -5.20 -3.20
C ILE A 66 -9.21 -6.69 -3.55
N ASN A 67 -10.38 -7.24 -3.24
CA ASN A 67 -10.68 -8.67 -3.32
C ASN A 67 -9.64 -9.55 -2.58
N ALA A 68 -9.27 -9.22 -1.35
CA ALA A 68 -8.38 -10.06 -0.55
C ALA A 68 -9.10 -11.32 -0.01
N PRO A 69 -8.42 -12.47 0.14
CA PRO A 69 -9.04 -13.71 0.61
C PRO A 69 -9.66 -13.61 2.00
N THR A 70 -8.97 -12.96 2.95
CA THR A 70 -9.43 -12.77 4.32
C THR A 70 -9.05 -11.38 4.83
N ARG A 71 -9.84 -10.84 5.75
CA ARG A 71 -9.53 -9.57 6.43
C ARG A 71 -8.22 -9.64 7.20
N ASP A 72 -7.82 -10.84 7.61
CA ASP A 72 -6.59 -11.06 8.38
C ASP A 72 -5.34 -10.74 7.54
N ASP A 73 -5.47 -10.69 6.22
CA ASP A 73 -4.44 -10.22 5.27
C ASP A 73 -4.29 -8.70 5.22
N ILE A 74 -5.18 -7.95 5.87
CA ILE A 74 -5.17 -6.49 5.88
C ILE A 74 -4.63 -5.96 7.20
N ALA A 75 -3.63 -5.10 7.17
CA ALA A 75 -3.23 -4.25 8.28
C ALA A 75 -3.45 -2.78 7.91
N LEU A 76 -3.62 -1.94 8.94
CA LEU A 76 -3.70 -0.49 8.80
C LEU A 76 -2.37 0.10 9.24
N LEU A 77 -1.75 0.87 8.36
CA LEU A 77 -0.48 1.56 8.62
C LEU A 77 -0.67 3.07 8.46
N LYS A 78 0.33 3.87 8.80
CA LYS A 78 0.28 5.34 8.74
C LYS A 78 0.25 5.86 7.31
N ASN A 79 1.03 5.26 6.41
CA ASN A 79 1.17 5.68 5.01
C ASN A 79 1.84 4.58 4.16
N THR A 80 1.84 4.74 2.83
CA THR A 80 2.53 3.82 1.90
C THR A 80 4.01 3.63 2.24
N SER A 81 4.72 4.70 2.66
CA SER A 81 6.16 4.63 2.97
C SER A 81 6.46 3.74 4.19
N GLU A 82 5.58 3.76 5.19
CA GLU A 82 5.67 2.87 6.34
C GLU A 82 5.41 1.41 5.93
N ALA A 83 4.42 1.16 5.07
CA ALA A 83 4.16 -0.18 4.55
C ALA A 83 5.36 -0.77 3.81
N LEU A 84 5.99 0.02 2.94
CA LEU A 84 7.21 -0.38 2.25
C LEU A 84 8.37 -0.66 3.22
N SER A 85 8.48 0.13 4.29
CA SER A 85 9.48 -0.09 5.34
C SER A 85 9.23 -1.38 6.14
N VAL A 86 7.97 -1.72 6.41
CA VAL A 86 7.59 -2.99 7.04
C VAL A 86 8.04 -4.17 6.18
N VAL A 87 7.84 -4.11 4.86
CA VAL A 87 8.31 -5.15 3.93
C VAL A 87 9.84 -5.21 3.91
N ALA A 88 10.50 -4.06 3.68
CA ALA A 88 11.95 -4.00 3.56
C ALA A 88 12.70 -4.50 4.79
N TYR A 89 12.22 -4.18 6.00
CA TYR A 89 12.91 -4.59 7.22
C TYR A 89 12.37 -5.88 7.84
N GLY A 90 11.22 -6.37 7.39
CA GLY A 90 10.65 -7.64 7.83
C GLY A 90 11.16 -8.86 7.08
N LEU A 91 11.65 -8.70 5.84
CA LEU A 91 12.18 -9.82 5.05
C LEU A 91 13.60 -10.24 5.49
N PRO A 92 13.91 -11.55 5.48
CA PRO A 92 15.19 -12.09 5.94
C PRO A 92 16.26 -12.09 4.84
N TRP A 93 16.65 -10.90 4.38
CA TRP A 93 17.62 -10.70 3.31
C TRP A 93 18.96 -11.41 3.54
N GLN A 94 19.53 -11.93 2.46
CA GLN A 94 20.89 -12.45 2.43
C GLN A 94 21.78 -11.59 1.53
N ALA A 95 23.07 -11.53 1.85
CA ALA A 95 24.04 -10.87 0.98
C ALA A 95 24.01 -11.52 -0.42
N GLY A 96 23.97 -10.67 -1.45
CA GLY A 96 23.84 -11.08 -2.85
C GLY A 96 22.39 -11.29 -3.33
N ASP A 97 21.38 -11.08 -2.48
CA ASP A 97 20.00 -10.96 -2.95
C ASP A 97 19.83 -9.65 -3.72
N ASN A 98 18.88 -9.61 -4.66
CA ASN A 98 18.53 -8.37 -5.36
C ASN A 98 17.02 -8.08 -5.38
N ILE A 99 16.73 -6.80 -5.59
CA ILE A 99 15.39 -6.23 -5.73
C ILE A 99 15.31 -5.52 -7.09
N VAL A 100 14.24 -5.75 -7.83
CA VAL A 100 13.96 -5.06 -9.10
C VAL A 100 12.90 -3.99 -8.86
N ILE A 101 13.17 -2.77 -9.35
CA ILE A 101 12.23 -1.64 -9.40
C ILE A 101 12.31 -0.93 -10.75
N SER A 102 11.36 -0.02 -11.01
CA SER A 102 11.46 0.98 -12.08
C SER A 102 12.33 2.17 -11.66
N ASP A 103 13.01 2.82 -12.60
CA ASP A 103 13.67 4.12 -12.38
C ASP A 103 12.69 5.30 -12.27
N GLN A 104 11.40 5.05 -12.54
CA GLN A 104 10.31 6.01 -12.39
C GLN A 104 9.60 5.93 -11.03
N GLU A 105 10.04 5.05 -10.12
CA GLU A 105 9.43 4.89 -8.81
C GLU A 105 9.48 6.17 -7.97
N PHE A 106 8.39 6.42 -7.23
CA PHE A 106 8.37 7.50 -6.26
C PHE A 106 9.45 7.25 -5.18
N PRO A 107 10.11 8.29 -4.61
CA PRO A 107 11.22 8.11 -3.67
C PRO A 107 10.95 7.14 -2.52
N SER A 108 9.72 7.09 -1.98
CA SER A 108 9.35 6.13 -0.94
C SER A 108 9.53 4.66 -1.36
N ASN A 109 9.29 4.35 -2.64
CA ASN A 109 9.46 3.01 -3.22
C ASN A 109 10.85 2.82 -3.89
N ARG A 110 11.83 3.67 -3.55
CA ARG A 110 13.23 3.56 -3.97
C ARG A 110 14.18 3.61 -2.78
N ILE A 111 14.10 4.66 -1.97
CA ILE A 111 15.03 4.95 -0.87
C ILE A 111 15.05 3.81 0.17
N VAL A 112 13.91 3.20 0.43
CA VAL A 112 13.78 2.09 1.38
C VAL A 112 14.50 0.83 0.92
N TRP A 113 14.62 0.62 -0.39
CA TRP A 113 15.36 -0.52 -0.94
C TRP A 113 16.86 -0.21 -1.03
N GLU A 114 17.22 1.03 -1.37
CA GLU A 114 18.62 1.52 -1.33
C GLU A 114 19.25 1.37 0.06
N SER A 115 18.46 1.56 1.12
CA SER A 115 18.94 1.44 2.50
C SER A 115 19.38 0.02 2.87
N LEU A 116 18.98 -1.01 2.11
CA LEU A 116 19.38 -2.41 2.33
C LEU A 116 20.77 -2.74 1.78
N ALA A 117 21.45 -1.79 1.11
CA ALA A 117 22.82 -1.99 0.62
C ALA A 117 23.79 -2.40 1.73
N ASN A 118 23.60 -1.91 2.96
CA ASN A 118 24.41 -2.31 4.12
C ASN A 118 24.19 -3.77 4.57
N ARG A 119 23.12 -4.42 4.09
CA ARG A 119 22.84 -5.86 4.26
C ARG A 119 23.35 -6.69 3.07
N GLY A 120 24.02 -6.06 2.11
CA GLY A 120 24.51 -6.71 0.89
C GLY A 120 23.42 -7.00 -0.14
N VAL A 121 22.29 -6.30 -0.08
CA VAL A 121 21.21 -6.40 -1.08
C VAL A 121 21.46 -5.42 -2.22
N GLU A 122 21.37 -5.90 -3.46
CA GLU A 122 21.50 -5.10 -4.67
C GLU A 122 20.13 -4.53 -5.08
N LEU A 123 20.07 -3.22 -5.38
CA LEU A 123 18.89 -2.63 -6.01
C LEU A 123 19.12 -2.46 -7.51
N ARG A 124 18.25 -3.05 -8.32
CA ARG A 124 18.24 -2.92 -9.78
C ARG A 124 17.12 -1.99 -10.20
N SER A 125 17.51 -0.80 -10.66
CA SER A 125 16.59 0.20 -11.20
C SER A 125 16.52 0.08 -12.72
N VAL A 126 15.34 -0.20 -13.24
CA VAL A 126 15.12 -0.53 -14.66
C VAL A 126 14.45 0.64 -15.37
N ALA A 127 15.02 1.05 -16.50
CA ALA A 127 14.35 1.98 -17.41
C ALA A 127 13.22 1.25 -18.15
N LEU A 128 11.98 1.68 -18.00
CA LEU A 128 10.80 0.98 -18.53
C LEU A 128 10.79 0.93 -20.07
N GLU A 129 11.47 1.86 -20.73
CA GLU A 129 11.58 1.95 -22.19
C GLU A 129 12.74 1.11 -22.76
N SER A 130 13.47 0.37 -21.92
CA SER A 130 14.63 -0.44 -22.36
C SER A 130 14.26 -1.73 -23.12
N ALA A 131 12.97 -2.08 -23.17
CA ALA A 131 12.43 -3.22 -23.90
C ALA A 131 11.18 -2.83 -24.69
N ALA A 132 10.53 -3.79 -25.37
CA ALA A 132 9.34 -3.50 -26.17
C ALA A 132 8.13 -3.13 -25.32
N THR A 133 8.04 -3.63 -24.08
CA THR A 133 7.07 -3.18 -23.09
C THR A 133 7.73 -2.93 -21.72
N PRO A 134 7.15 -2.06 -20.87
CA PRO A 134 7.61 -1.85 -19.49
C PRO A 134 7.75 -3.15 -18.69
N GLU A 135 6.80 -4.08 -18.85
CA GLU A 135 6.84 -5.37 -18.18
C GLU A 135 8.04 -6.20 -18.65
N GLU A 136 8.32 -6.22 -19.96
CA GLU A 136 9.49 -6.96 -20.46
C GLU A 136 10.80 -6.43 -19.91
N ALA A 137 10.94 -5.11 -19.79
CA ALA A 137 12.10 -4.48 -19.20
C ALA A 137 12.30 -4.97 -17.76
N LEU A 138 11.24 -4.95 -16.95
CA LEU A 138 11.27 -5.41 -15.55
C LEU A 138 11.59 -6.90 -15.45
N LEU A 139 10.93 -7.74 -16.26
CA LEU A 139 11.10 -9.19 -16.22
C LEU A 139 12.50 -9.64 -16.67
N GLN A 140 13.13 -8.94 -17.62
CA GLN A 140 14.51 -9.21 -18.05
C GLN A 140 15.56 -8.92 -16.97
N ALA A 141 15.24 -8.08 -15.98
CA ALA A 141 16.14 -7.78 -14.86
C ALA A 141 16.07 -8.80 -13.72
N ILE A 142 15.07 -9.70 -13.75
CA ILE A 142 14.88 -10.75 -12.74
C ILE A 142 15.83 -11.93 -13.03
N ASP A 143 16.56 -12.37 -12.00
CA ASP A 143 17.43 -13.55 -12.05
C ASP A 143 17.21 -14.49 -10.85
N SER A 144 18.08 -15.48 -10.71
CA SER A 144 18.01 -16.48 -9.63
C SER A 144 18.29 -15.94 -8.23
N ARG A 145 18.76 -14.69 -8.11
CA ARG A 145 19.01 -13.98 -6.86
C ARG A 145 17.95 -12.92 -6.56
N THR A 146 17.05 -12.66 -7.49
CA THR A 146 15.96 -11.71 -7.28
C THR A 146 14.98 -12.25 -6.26
N ARG A 147 14.80 -11.50 -5.18
CA ARG A 147 13.87 -11.84 -4.10
C ARG A 147 12.56 -11.09 -4.19
N LEU A 148 12.58 -9.88 -4.74
CA LEU A 148 11.42 -8.98 -4.75
C LEU A 148 11.39 -8.19 -6.06
N LEU A 149 10.22 -8.14 -6.69
CA LEU A 149 9.85 -7.10 -7.64
C LEU A 149 8.95 -6.11 -6.88
N SER A 150 9.38 -4.85 -6.76
CA SER A 150 8.54 -3.79 -6.21
C SER A 150 8.24 -2.73 -7.26
N ILE A 151 6.96 -2.42 -7.45
CA ILE A 151 6.54 -1.59 -8.57
C ILE A 151 5.27 -0.79 -8.27
N SER A 152 5.23 0.46 -8.73
CA SER A 152 4.01 1.26 -8.76
C SER A 152 3.07 0.77 -9.86
N SER A 153 1.82 0.49 -9.48
CA SER A 153 0.73 0.15 -10.41
C SER A 153 0.51 1.19 -11.52
N ILE A 154 0.68 2.47 -11.17
CA ILE A 154 0.73 3.60 -12.09
C ILE A 154 1.90 4.50 -11.68
N GLN A 155 2.78 4.79 -12.63
CA GLN A 155 3.94 5.64 -12.41
C GLN A 155 3.51 7.09 -12.17
N TYR A 156 3.93 7.67 -11.03
CA TYR A 156 3.37 8.93 -10.53
C TYR A 156 3.60 10.14 -11.46
N ALA A 157 4.71 10.16 -12.19
CA ALA A 157 5.10 11.28 -13.04
C ALA A 157 4.59 11.15 -14.49
N THR A 158 4.60 9.92 -15.04
CA THR A 158 4.29 9.66 -16.45
C THR A 158 2.87 9.16 -16.67
N GLY A 159 2.22 8.65 -15.62
CA GLY A 159 0.90 8.01 -15.73
C GLY A 159 0.93 6.65 -16.41
N VAL A 160 2.12 6.08 -16.67
CA VAL A 160 2.27 4.74 -17.25
C VAL A 160 1.63 3.72 -16.30
N ARG A 161 0.60 3.02 -16.80
CA ARG A 161 -0.08 1.94 -16.09
C ARG A 161 0.50 0.61 -16.53
N LEU A 162 0.94 -0.19 -15.56
CA LEU A 162 1.53 -1.50 -15.82
C LEU A 162 0.47 -2.62 -15.84
N HIS A 163 0.77 -3.67 -16.59
CA HIS A 163 0.00 -4.90 -16.63
C HIS A 163 0.38 -5.82 -15.46
N LEU A 164 -0.23 -5.58 -14.30
CA LEU A 164 0.12 -6.26 -13.05
C LEU A 164 -0.10 -7.78 -13.08
N GLU A 165 -1.12 -8.28 -13.78
CA GLU A 165 -1.36 -9.72 -13.93
C GLU A 165 -0.15 -10.43 -14.57
N ARG A 166 0.40 -9.86 -15.66
CA ARG A 166 1.59 -10.39 -16.33
C ARG A 166 2.82 -10.45 -15.41
N LEU A 167 3.02 -9.41 -14.59
CA LEU A 167 4.13 -9.35 -13.63
C LEU A 167 3.93 -10.36 -12.49
N GLY A 168 2.70 -10.40 -11.97
CA GLY A 168 2.28 -11.32 -10.92
C GLY A 168 2.45 -12.78 -11.29
N ASP A 169 1.96 -13.20 -12.45
CA ASP A 169 2.10 -14.56 -12.97
C ASP A 169 3.56 -14.99 -13.06
N TYR A 170 4.41 -14.10 -13.57
CA TYR A 170 5.84 -14.36 -13.67
C TYR A 170 6.48 -14.50 -12.30
N CYS A 171 6.23 -13.55 -11.39
CA CYS A 171 6.78 -13.56 -10.03
C CYS A 171 6.33 -14.82 -9.27
N HIS A 172 5.05 -15.18 -9.37
CA HIS A 172 4.50 -16.37 -8.75
C HIS A 172 5.20 -17.64 -9.25
N THR A 173 5.34 -17.79 -10.58
CA THR A 173 6.00 -18.94 -11.21
C THR A 173 7.48 -19.07 -10.80
N HIS A 174 8.18 -17.94 -10.64
CA HIS A 174 9.62 -17.91 -10.32
C HIS A 174 9.90 -17.74 -8.82
N GLN A 175 8.88 -17.82 -7.98
CA GLN A 175 8.98 -17.65 -6.52
C GLN A 175 9.61 -16.31 -6.08
N VAL A 176 9.44 -15.27 -6.89
CA VAL A 176 9.79 -13.88 -6.56
C VAL A 176 8.62 -13.26 -5.80
N LEU A 177 8.91 -12.49 -4.74
CA LEU A 177 7.86 -11.74 -4.05
C LEU A 177 7.42 -10.55 -4.90
N PHE A 178 6.11 -10.28 -4.94
CA PHE A 178 5.53 -9.20 -5.72
C PHE A 178 4.90 -8.13 -4.83
N CYS A 179 5.49 -6.93 -4.84
CA CYS A 179 5.13 -5.79 -4.00
C CYS A 179 4.60 -4.64 -4.85
N VAL A 180 3.33 -4.27 -4.67
CA VAL A 180 2.66 -3.26 -5.50
C VAL A 180 2.36 -2.00 -4.71
N ASP A 181 2.97 -0.89 -5.11
CA ASP A 181 2.51 0.45 -4.71
C ASP A 181 1.26 0.81 -5.52
N ALA A 182 0.11 0.77 -4.85
CA ALA A 182 -1.19 1.03 -5.43
C ALA A 182 -1.68 2.46 -5.20
N ILE A 183 -0.84 3.37 -4.69
CA ILE A 183 -1.27 4.70 -4.24
C ILE A 183 -1.88 5.56 -5.36
N GLN A 184 -1.55 5.29 -6.63
CA GLN A 184 -2.11 5.99 -7.78
C GLN A 184 -3.28 5.26 -8.46
N SER A 185 -3.57 4.02 -8.09
CA SER A 185 -4.64 3.20 -8.70
C SER A 185 -5.79 2.88 -7.74
N LEU A 186 -5.50 2.62 -6.47
CA LEU A 186 -6.51 2.17 -5.51
C LEU A 186 -7.53 3.28 -5.21
N GLY A 187 -8.80 3.01 -5.54
CA GLY A 187 -9.91 3.98 -5.44
C GLY A 187 -10.24 4.67 -6.78
N ALA A 188 -9.31 4.65 -7.74
CA ALA A 188 -9.54 5.13 -9.11
C ALA A 188 -9.83 4.00 -10.10
N LEU A 189 -9.22 2.83 -9.89
CA LEU A 189 -9.35 1.63 -10.72
C LEU A 189 -9.66 0.41 -9.86
N PRO A 190 -10.34 -0.61 -10.42
CA PRO A 190 -10.45 -1.91 -9.77
C PRO A 190 -9.07 -2.53 -9.53
N LEU A 191 -8.92 -3.20 -8.39
CA LEU A 191 -7.74 -3.96 -8.04
C LEU A 191 -8.17 -5.30 -7.45
N ASP A 192 -7.58 -6.39 -7.95
CA ASP A 192 -7.81 -7.74 -7.43
C ASP A 192 -6.45 -8.36 -7.09
N VAL A 193 -6.16 -8.44 -5.79
CA VAL A 193 -4.85 -8.95 -5.32
C VAL A 193 -4.66 -10.44 -5.59
N GLN A 194 -5.76 -11.20 -5.72
CA GLN A 194 -5.71 -12.61 -6.04
C GLN A 194 -5.38 -12.82 -7.51
N ALA A 195 -6.01 -12.05 -8.40
CA ALA A 195 -5.78 -12.13 -9.84
C ALA A 195 -4.35 -11.73 -10.23
N ILE A 196 -3.74 -10.77 -9.53
CA ILE A 196 -2.36 -10.34 -9.79
C ILE A 196 -1.31 -11.10 -8.97
N HIS A 197 -1.71 -12.12 -8.21
CA HIS A 197 -0.80 -12.88 -7.33
C HIS A 197 0.11 -12.01 -6.44
N ALA A 198 -0.42 -10.89 -5.93
CA ALA A 198 0.38 -9.98 -5.13
C ALA A 198 0.73 -10.60 -3.78
N ASP A 199 1.94 -10.32 -3.30
CA ASP A 199 2.36 -10.64 -1.94
C ASP A 199 2.13 -9.48 -1.00
N PHE A 200 2.36 -8.27 -1.51
CA PHE A 200 2.15 -7.03 -0.78
C PHE A 200 1.44 -6.02 -1.67
N VAL A 201 0.42 -5.34 -1.13
CA VAL A 201 -0.21 -4.18 -1.78
C VAL A 201 -0.37 -3.08 -0.74
N MET A 202 -0.02 -1.85 -1.10
CA MET A 202 -0.14 -0.72 -0.18
C MET A 202 -0.58 0.56 -0.87
N ALA A 203 -1.38 1.35 -0.17
CA ALA A 203 -1.84 2.65 -0.61
C ALA A 203 -2.35 3.47 0.58
N ASP A 204 -1.87 4.70 0.68
CA ASP A 204 -2.39 5.70 1.59
C ASP A 204 -3.78 6.21 1.16
N GLY A 205 -4.63 6.52 2.13
CA GLY A 205 -6.00 6.99 1.93
C GLY A 205 -6.15 8.39 1.31
N HIS A 206 -5.13 9.25 1.39
CA HIS A 206 -5.26 10.68 1.06
C HIS A 206 -5.34 11.04 -0.42
N LYS A 207 -5.17 10.06 -1.33
CA LYS A 207 -5.28 10.28 -2.76
C LYS A 207 -6.64 9.81 -3.27
N TRP A 208 -6.65 8.74 -4.06
CA TRP A 208 -7.84 8.29 -4.77
C TRP A 208 -8.89 7.61 -3.88
N LEU A 209 -8.54 7.28 -2.63
CA LEU A 209 -9.47 6.83 -1.60
C LEU A 209 -10.19 7.97 -0.87
N LEU A 210 -9.78 9.23 -1.10
CA LEU A 210 -10.47 10.43 -0.62
C LEU A 210 -10.60 10.52 0.91
N GLY A 211 -9.66 9.89 1.63
CA GLY A 211 -9.53 9.91 3.08
C GLY A 211 -8.53 10.97 3.57
N PRO A 212 -8.34 11.08 4.89
CA PRO A 212 -7.24 11.84 5.46
C PRO A 212 -5.88 11.13 5.28
N GLU A 213 -4.79 11.89 5.35
CA GLU A 213 -3.46 11.31 5.59
C GLU A 213 -3.41 10.63 6.97
N GLY A 214 -2.57 9.60 7.10
CA GLY A 214 -2.33 8.92 8.38
C GLY A 214 -2.99 7.54 8.49
N VAL A 215 -3.69 7.07 7.45
CA VAL A 215 -4.20 5.69 7.37
C VAL A 215 -3.97 5.15 5.96
N ALA A 216 -3.28 4.02 5.87
CA ALA A 216 -2.99 3.29 4.66
C ALA A 216 -3.48 1.85 4.76
N LEU A 217 -3.93 1.33 3.62
CA LEU A 217 -4.07 -0.10 3.40
C LEU A 217 -2.68 -0.72 3.29
N PHE A 218 -2.46 -1.81 4.01
CA PHE A 218 -1.38 -2.75 3.77
C PHE A 218 -1.95 -4.16 3.68
N TYR A 219 -1.89 -4.76 2.50
CA TYR A 219 -2.21 -6.16 2.27
C TYR A 219 -0.92 -6.98 2.32
N CYS A 220 -0.96 -8.12 3.00
CA CYS A 220 0.10 -9.10 3.05
C CYS A 220 -0.49 -10.50 2.86
N SER A 221 -0.11 -11.18 1.77
CA SER A 221 -0.61 -12.52 1.46
C SER A 221 -0.20 -13.53 2.53
N SER A 222 -0.97 -14.61 2.69
CA SER A 222 -0.60 -15.71 3.60
C SER A 222 0.79 -16.26 3.33
N ARG A 223 1.14 -16.44 2.05
CA ARG A 223 2.46 -16.88 1.58
C ARG A 223 3.57 -15.94 2.03
N ALA A 224 3.35 -14.63 1.91
CA ALA A 224 4.36 -13.63 2.24
C ALA A 224 4.53 -13.44 3.75
N ARG A 225 3.44 -13.55 4.52
CA ARG A 225 3.46 -13.45 5.99
C ARG A 225 4.40 -14.45 6.65
N GLU A 226 4.55 -15.66 6.09
CA GLU A 226 5.47 -16.67 6.63
C GLU A 226 6.94 -16.21 6.65
N TRP A 227 7.30 -15.25 5.78
CA TRP A 227 8.64 -14.70 5.68
C TRP A 227 8.81 -13.36 6.42
N LEU A 228 7.71 -12.73 6.82
CA LEU A 228 7.72 -11.37 7.33
C LEU A 228 7.88 -11.35 8.85
N THR A 229 9.00 -10.84 9.33
CA THR A 229 9.24 -10.63 10.77
C THR A 229 8.83 -9.22 11.19
N LEU A 230 8.06 -9.10 12.27
CA LEU A 230 7.73 -7.79 12.84
C LEU A 230 8.99 -7.11 13.41
N GLN A 231 9.15 -5.83 13.10
CA GLN A 231 10.24 -4.99 13.63
C GLN A 231 9.72 -3.87 14.54
N GLN A 232 8.41 -3.65 14.56
CA GLN A 232 7.74 -2.66 15.40
C GLN A 232 6.80 -3.41 16.35
N PHE A 233 6.98 -3.16 17.64
CA PHE A 233 6.25 -3.86 18.70
C PHE A 233 5.47 -2.88 19.55
N GLY A 234 4.31 -3.31 20.00
CA GLY A 234 3.42 -2.56 20.87
C GLY A 234 2.38 -3.48 21.48
N TRP A 235 1.55 -2.91 22.35
CA TRP A 235 0.53 -3.65 23.09
C TRP A 235 -0.58 -4.27 22.21
N HIS A 236 -0.71 -3.86 20.94
CA HIS A 236 -1.60 -4.49 19.95
C HIS A 236 -0.94 -5.62 19.14
N MET A 237 0.34 -5.93 19.39
CA MET A 237 1.15 -6.87 18.61
C MET A 237 1.42 -8.17 19.37
N VAL A 238 0.53 -8.52 20.30
CA VAL A 238 0.51 -9.80 21.02
C VAL A 238 -0.44 -10.78 20.31
N GLU A 239 -0.17 -12.08 20.40
CA GLU A 239 -1.00 -13.12 19.76
C GLU A 239 -2.43 -13.12 20.31
N ASN A 240 -2.57 -12.98 21.63
CA ASN A 240 -3.85 -12.91 22.32
C ASN A 240 -4.12 -11.46 22.77
N LEU A 241 -4.92 -10.72 22.00
CA LEU A 241 -5.24 -9.33 22.29
C LEU A 241 -5.80 -9.15 23.72
N GLY A 242 -5.16 -8.30 24.51
CA GLY A 242 -5.55 -8.02 25.89
C GLY A 242 -4.90 -8.93 26.94
N ASP A 243 -4.19 -9.98 26.51
CA ASP A 243 -3.28 -10.75 27.35
C ASP A 243 -1.87 -10.14 27.23
N TYR A 244 -1.41 -9.53 28.32
CA TYR A 244 -0.07 -8.90 28.40
C TYR A 244 0.84 -9.64 29.38
N ASP A 245 0.35 -10.73 29.96
CA ASP A 245 1.05 -11.49 31.00
C ASP A 245 1.72 -12.76 30.44
N THR A 246 1.45 -13.10 29.18
CA THR A 246 2.02 -14.22 28.43
C THR A 246 2.68 -13.77 27.13
#